data_AF-A0A8B7E1R2-F1
#
_entry.id   AF-A0A8B7E1R2-F1
#
_cell.length_a   1.000
_cell.length_b   1.000
_cell.length_c   1.000
_cell.angle_alpha   90.00
_cell.angle_beta   90.00
_cell.angle_gamma   90.00
#
_symmetry.space_group_name_H-M   'P 1'
#
loop_
_entity.id
_entity.type
_entity.pdbx_description
1 polymer ?
#
loop_
_entity_poly.entity_id
_entity_poly.type
_entity_poly.pdbx_seq_one_letter_code
_entity_poly.pdbx_strand_id
1 'polypeptide(L)'
;MTKKPFLINMFVFAFFLLNVWYHYVLHENLSNLKPKADFNNCFIKFYERERYFVTNNAQFSREWYGNLQLTTKAQDGFHLVTYFALLSNSFYVNNLRYKLNDKPTKVQLDERQQEIEDCLQNNLNNNLIVNVHVLIYHVEIAQYLLNLPLSNSSKLVLHLTRMDPTVRSSFDYAERYLFDKTIIVMHMDIYLGPGWYNIIQHLQKSSIMYALTRHSISNNESCDATNYGTCNVDSSYIGSHDAFAFHMKKDFSNDMLYDLGQFKSINEGSENVLIWHFINSMNYTVLNPCRTLVIYHKHCIPIRTIERKRVDRNLGKTGRAPFTEKLY
;
A
#
# COMPACT_ATOMS: atom_id res chain seq x y z
N MET A 1 -51.49 35.17 -23.32
CA MET A 1 -50.51 34.40 -24.13
C MET A 1 -49.10 34.65 -23.58
N THR A 2 -48.62 33.80 -22.68
CA THR A 2 -47.31 33.94 -22.01
C THR A 2 -46.38 32.83 -22.48
N LYS A 3 -45.74 33.04 -23.64
CA LYS A 3 -44.65 32.19 -24.14
C LYS A 3 -43.35 32.53 -23.39
N LYS A 4 -43.17 32.03 -22.16
CA LYS A 4 -41.91 32.13 -21.40
C LYS A 4 -41.45 30.90 -20.58
N PRO A 5 -41.90 29.64 -20.79
CA PRO A 5 -41.25 28.49 -20.14
C PRO A 5 -40.22 27.76 -21.02
N PHE A 6 -40.16 28.03 -22.33
CA PHE A 6 -39.37 27.17 -23.24
C PHE A 6 -37.86 27.44 -23.22
N LEU A 7 -37.44 28.69 -22.98
CA LEU A 7 -36.03 29.07 -22.96
C LEU A 7 -35.28 28.56 -21.74
N ILE A 8 -35.94 28.49 -20.57
CA ILE A 8 -35.29 28.04 -19.32
C ILE A 8 -35.00 26.54 -19.37
N ASN A 9 -35.93 25.74 -19.88
CA ASN A 9 -35.72 24.29 -20.03
C ASN A 9 -34.61 23.96 -21.04
N MET A 10 -34.42 24.76 -22.08
CA MET A 10 -33.33 24.56 -23.04
C MET A 10 -31.95 24.81 -22.42
N PHE A 11 -31.82 25.82 -21.56
CA PHE A 11 -30.56 26.11 -20.87
C PHE A 11 -30.20 25.06 -19.83
N VAL A 12 -31.17 24.56 -19.05
CA VAL A 12 -30.92 23.49 -18.08
C VAL A 12 -30.50 22.19 -18.78
N PHE A 13 -31.15 21.85 -19.90
CA PHE A 13 -30.80 20.64 -20.67
C PHE A 13 -29.42 20.77 -21.33
N ALA A 14 -29.09 21.94 -21.87
CA ALA A 14 -27.75 22.21 -22.42
C ALA A 14 -26.66 22.14 -21.35
N PHE A 15 -26.91 22.64 -20.14
CA PHE A 15 -25.96 22.59 -19.03
C PHE A 15 -25.76 21.16 -18.51
N PHE A 16 -26.82 20.34 -18.50
CA PHE A 16 -26.74 18.94 -18.14
C PHE A 16 -25.93 18.14 -19.18
N LEU A 17 -26.17 18.36 -20.48
CA LEU A 17 -25.39 17.73 -21.55
C LEU A 17 -23.92 18.16 -21.54
N LEU A 18 -23.63 19.43 -21.24
CA LEU A 18 -22.27 19.93 -21.06
C LEU A 18 -21.55 19.28 -19.88
N ASN A 19 -22.24 19.05 -18.75
CA ASN A 19 -21.65 18.36 -17.60
C ASN A 19 -21.42 16.87 -17.88
N VAL A 20 -22.36 16.19 -18.54
CA VAL A 20 -22.20 14.79 -18.95
C VAL A 20 -21.06 14.65 -19.96
N TRP A 21 -20.97 15.56 -20.93
CA TRP A 21 -19.88 15.59 -21.91
C TRP A 21 -18.54 15.92 -21.25
N TYR A 22 -18.49 16.87 -20.32
CA TYR A 22 -17.29 17.21 -19.54
C TYR A 22 -16.82 16.02 -18.69
N HIS A 23 -17.74 15.30 -18.04
CA HIS A 23 -17.41 14.09 -17.29
C HIS A 23 -16.92 12.95 -18.18
N TYR A 24 -17.55 12.74 -19.33
CA TYR A 24 -17.16 11.70 -20.29
C TYR A 24 -15.79 12.01 -20.92
N VAL A 25 -15.55 13.26 -21.32
CA VAL A 25 -14.29 13.71 -21.93
C VAL A 25 -13.15 13.73 -20.92
N LEU A 26 -13.39 14.04 -19.63
CA LEU A 26 -12.34 13.95 -18.60
C LEU A 26 -12.06 12.51 -18.16
N HIS A 27 -13.07 11.65 -18.07
CA HIS A 27 -12.84 10.23 -17.79
C HIS A 27 -12.16 9.51 -18.94
N GLU A 28 -12.49 9.83 -20.20
CA GLU A 28 -11.77 9.31 -21.38
C GLU A 28 -10.38 9.93 -21.55
N ASN A 29 -10.11 11.16 -21.11
CA ASN A 29 -8.77 11.75 -21.21
C ASN A 29 -7.80 11.28 -20.13
N LEU A 30 -8.28 10.80 -18.98
CA LEU A 30 -7.43 10.13 -17.99
C LEU A 30 -7.04 8.71 -18.43
N SER A 31 -7.89 8.02 -19.20
CA SER A 31 -7.56 6.73 -19.85
C SER A 31 -6.78 6.89 -21.16
N ASN A 32 -6.88 8.04 -21.84
CA ASN A 32 -6.17 8.38 -23.08
C ASN A 32 -4.94 9.30 -22.90
N LEU A 33 -4.37 9.38 -21.69
CA LEU A 33 -2.98 9.83 -21.57
C LEU A 33 -2.10 8.89 -22.41
N LYS A 34 -1.77 9.33 -23.63
CA LYS A 34 -0.84 8.65 -24.53
C LYS A 34 0.33 8.15 -23.69
N PRO A 35 0.66 6.84 -23.73
CA PRO A 35 1.84 6.34 -23.05
C PRO A 35 3.02 7.20 -23.49
N LYS A 36 3.78 7.75 -22.54
CA LYS A 36 5.18 8.06 -22.83
C LYS A 36 5.86 6.72 -23.10
N ALA A 37 5.81 6.26 -24.34
CA ALA A 37 6.52 5.08 -24.83
C ALA A 37 8.02 5.16 -24.47
N ASP A 38 8.54 6.37 -24.30
CA ASP A 38 9.90 6.64 -23.85
C ASP A 38 10.23 6.12 -22.44
N PHE A 39 9.28 6.06 -21.51
CA PHE A 39 9.59 5.62 -20.14
C PHE A 39 9.86 4.12 -20.08
N ASN A 40 9.04 3.32 -20.77
CA ASN A 40 9.26 1.87 -20.89
C ASN A 40 10.55 1.55 -21.65
N ASN A 41 10.85 2.27 -22.72
CA ASN A 41 12.10 2.08 -23.47
C ASN A 41 13.35 2.48 -22.66
N CYS A 42 13.27 3.55 -21.87
CA CYS A 42 14.35 3.94 -20.97
C CYS A 42 14.59 2.87 -19.90
N PHE A 43 13.53 2.34 -19.30
CA PHE A 43 13.63 1.32 -18.27
C PHE A 43 14.11 -0.03 -18.81
N ILE A 44 13.64 -0.47 -19.98
CA ILE A 44 14.09 -1.72 -20.61
C ILE A 44 15.57 -1.63 -20.97
N LYS A 45 16.00 -0.53 -21.62
CA LYS A 45 17.41 -0.29 -21.92
C LYS A 45 18.25 -0.23 -20.65
N PHE A 46 17.72 0.38 -19.60
CA PHE A 46 18.34 0.44 -18.29
C PHE A 46 18.52 -0.95 -17.67
N TYR A 47 17.46 -1.76 -17.59
CA TYR A 47 17.52 -3.11 -17.04
C TYR A 47 18.45 -4.03 -17.84
N GLU A 48 18.40 -3.96 -19.17
CA GLU A 48 19.28 -4.74 -20.04
C GLU A 48 20.75 -4.36 -19.87
N ARG A 49 21.03 -3.07 -19.63
CA ARG A 49 22.38 -2.58 -19.34
C ARG A 49 22.86 -3.00 -17.94
N GLU A 50 22.03 -2.84 -16.92
CA GLU A 50 22.43 -3.08 -15.53
C GLU A 50 22.35 -4.54 -15.09
N ARG A 51 21.82 -5.45 -15.93
CA ARG A 51 21.75 -6.89 -15.65
C ARG A 51 23.11 -7.50 -15.25
N TYR A 52 24.21 -6.88 -15.68
CA TYR A 52 25.58 -7.31 -15.38
C TYR A 52 26.10 -6.89 -13.99
N PHE A 53 25.39 -6.01 -13.26
CA PHE A 53 25.84 -5.45 -11.98
C PHE A 53 24.87 -5.72 -10.81
N VAL A 54 23.85 -6.55 -11.02
CA VAL A 54 22.84 -6.88 -9.99
C VAL A 54 23.42 -7.85 -8.96
N THR A 55 23.23 -7.59 -7.67
CA THR A 55 23.70 -8.47 -6.58
C THR A 55 22.69 -9.54 -6.18
N ASN A 56 21.42 -9.41 -6.57
CA ASN A 56 20.35 -10.30 -6.15
C ASN A 56 19.39 -10.73 -7.29
N ASN A 57 18.46 -11.65 -7.01
CA ASN A 57 17.62 -12.30 -8.03
C ASN A 57 16.19 -11.74 -8.11
N ALA A 58 15.99 -10.45 -7.77
CA ALA A 58 14.66 -9.83 -7.82
C ALA A 58 14.03 -9.90 -9.22
N GLN A 59 12.73 -10.13 -9.25
CA GLN A 59 11.92 -10.15 -10.47
C GLN A 59 11.39 -8.76 -10.78
N PHE A 60 11.22 -8.46 -12.06
CA PHE A 60 10.50 -7.27 -12.51
C PHE A 60 9.18 -7.68 -13.13
N SER A 61 8.08 -7.18 -12.59
CA SER A 61 6.81 -7.26 -13.32
C SER A 61 6.89 -6.23 -14.45
N ARG A 62 7.10 -6.70 -15.68
CA ARG A 62 7.43 -5.84 -16.84
C ARG A 62 6.25 -5.03 -17.40
N GLU A 63 5.06 -5.13 -16.86
CA GLU A 63 3.88 -4.78 -17.63
C GLU A 63 2.94 -3.86 -16.88
N TRP A 64 3.00 -2.58 -17.22
CA TRP A 64 1.90 -1.63 -17.05
C TRP A 64 0.65 -1.96 -17.87
N TYR A 65 0.82 -2.78 -18.92
CA TYR A 65 -0.09 -2.84 -20.08
C TYR A 65 -0.36 -4.25 -20.62
N GLY A 66 0.28 -5.29 -20.09
CA GLY A 66 0.00 -6.67 -20.49
C GLY A 66 -0.92 -7.35 -19.49
N ASN A 67 -1.84 -8.16 -20.02
CA ASN A 67 -2.79 -8.97 -19.26
C ASN A 67 -2.16 -10.25 -18.69
N LEU A 68 -0.83 -10.37 -18.69
CA LEU A 68 -0.16 -11.52 -18.12
C LEU A 68 -0.22 -11.40 -16.60
N GLN A 69 -1.17 -12.13 -16.01
CA GLN A 69 -1.13 -12.46 -14.60
C GLN A 69 0.28 -12.98 -14.27
N LEU A 70 0.82 -12.58 -13.12
CA LEU A 70 2.04 -13.20 -12.62
C LEU A 70 1.77 -14.71 -12.56
N THR A 71 2.53 -15.49 -13.34
CA THR A 71 2.43 -16.95 -13.40
C THR A 71 3.02 -17.55 -12.12
N THR A 72 2.64 -17.04 -10.95
CA THR A 72 3.07 -17.57 -9.66
C THR A 72 2.15 -18.73 -9.32
N LYS A 73 2.68 -19.94 -9.51
CA LYS A 73 2.06 -21.25 -9.23
C LYS A 73 1.78 -21.54 -7.75
N ALA A 74 1.82 -20.57 -6.84
CA ALA A 74 1.50 -20.83 -5.44
C ALA A 74 0.03 -20.52 -5.16
N GLN A 75 -0.74 -21.54 -4.76
CA GLN A 75 -2.04 -21.38 -4.10
C GLN A 75 -1.89 -21.27 -2.57
N ASP A 76 -0.68 -21.47 -2.02
CA ASP A 76 -0.46 -21.75 -0.59
C ASP A 76 0.39 -20.71 0.14
N GLY A 77 0.08 -19.41 -0.03
CA GLY A 77 0.80 -18.37 0.70
C GLY A 77 0.28 -16.95 0.51
N PHE A 78 0.85 -16.02 1.26
CA PHE A 78 0.60 -14.59 1.13
C PHE A 78 1.42 -13.98 -0.01
N HIS A 79 0.75 -13.17 -0.83
CA HIS A 79 1.41 -12.17 -1.64
C HIS A 79 1.45 -10.86 -0.85
N LEU A 80 2.64 -10.50 -0.37
CA LEU A 80 2.86 -9.23 0.35
C LEU A 80 2.91 -8.09 -0.66
N VAL A 81 2.08 -7.05 -0.49
CA VAL A 81 2.14 -5.82 -1.28
C VAL A 81 2.58 -4.68 -0.36
N THR A 82 3.64 -3.98 -0.75
CA THR A 82 4.18 -2.86 0.02
C THR A 82 4.80 -1.81 -0.91
N TYR A 83 5.29 -0.72 -0.34
CA TYR A 83 6.13 0.26 -1.00
C TYR A 83 7.50 0.30 -0.33
N PHE A 84 8.47 0.99 -0.94
CA PHE A 84 9.78 1.16 -0.34
C PHE A 84 10.23 2.62 -0.45
N ALA A 85 10.58 3.21 0.69
CA ALA A 85 11.16 4.55 0.74
C ALA A 85 12.68 4.45 0.82
N LEU A 86 13.36 5.06 -0.14
CA LEU A 86 14.82 5.24 -0.11
C LEU A 86 15.12 6.60 0.54
N LEU A 87 15.48 6.59 1.82
CA LEU A 87 15.64 7.80 2.63
C LEU A 87 16.88 8.62 2.27
N SER A 88 17.82 8.04 1.52
CA SER A 88 18.95 8.76 0.92
C SER A 88 18.59 9.50 -0.37
N ASN A 89 17.41 9.24 -0.96
CA ASN A 89 16.99 9.91 -2.18
C ASN A 89 16.53 11.35 -1.87
N SER A 90 17.08 12.32 -2.62
CA SER A 90 16.86 13.74 -2.43
C SER A 90 15.39 14.17 -2.53
N PHE A 91 14.56 13.40 -3.25
CA PHE A 91 13.12 13.61 -3.35
C PHE A 91 12.44 13.52 -1.98
N TYR A 92 12.82 12.55 -1.15
CA TYR A 92 12.18 12.34 0.15
C TYR A 92 12.79 13.22 1.24
N VAL A 93 14.11 13.38 1.26
CA VAL A 93 14.86 14.00 2.39
C VAL A 93 14.33 15.39 2.78
N ASN A 94 13.93 16.21 1.82
CA ASN A 94 13.48 17.58 2.09
C ASN A 94 12.23 17.66 2.98
N ASN A 95 11.37 16.65 2.89
CA ASN A 95 10.11 16.59 3.62
C ASN A 95 10.19 15.71 4.86
N LEU A 96 11.33 15.06 5.13
CA LEU A 96 11.54 14.27 6.33
C LEU A 96 11.88 15.16 7.53
N ARG A 97 11.35 14.79 8.70
CA ARG A 97 11.65 15.39 9.99
C ARG A 97 11.93 14.31 11.01
N TYR A 98 12.94 14.58 11.82
CA TYR A 98 13.18 13.95 13.10
C TYR A 98 12.37 14.70 14.17
N LYS A 99 12.27 14.15 15.40
CA LYS A 99 11.52 14.70 16.56
C LYS A 99 11.42 16.24 16.55
N LEU A 100 10.24 16.79 16.86
CA LEU A 100 10.01 18.24 17.00
C LEU A 100 10.34 19.09 15.74
N ASN A 101 10.22 18.52 14.54
CA ASN A 101 10.46 19.18 13.24
C ASN A 101 11.93 19.49 12.92
N ASP A 102 12.87 18.80 13.55
CA ASP A 102 14.28 18.88 13.17
C ASP A 102 14.56 18.15 11.86
N LYS A 103 15.59 18.58 11.11
CA LYS A 103 16.07 17.81 9.95
C LYS A 103 16.85 16.58 10.45
N PRO A 104 16.58 15.38 9.92
CA PRO A 104 17.34 14.18 10.29
C PRO A 104 18.83 14.33 9.95
N THR A 105 19.70 13.82 10.82
CA THR A 105 21.12 13.67 10.52
C THR A 105 21.35 12.50 9.56
N LYS A 106 22.52 12.44 8.92
CA LYS A 106 22.89 11.30 8.05
C LYS A 106 22.84 9.96 8.80
N VAL A 107 23.37 9.92 10.03
CA VAL A 107 23.34 8.72 10.88
C VAL A 107 21.91 8.25 11.12
N GLN A 108 21.00 9.16 11.47
CA GLN A 108 19.59 8.81 11.72
C GLN A 108 18.88 8.31 10.44
N LEU A 109 19.20 8.91 9.28
CA LEU A 109 18.67 8.45 8.01
C LEU A 109 19.16 7.03 7.69
N ASP A 110 20.43 6.74 7.93
CA ASP A 110 21.02 5.43 7.69
C ASP A 110 20.46 4.37 8.65
N GLU A 111 20.31 4.69 9.94
CA GLU A 111 19.64 3.81 10.91
C GLU A 111 18.19 3.52 10.52
N ARG A 112 17.43 4.54 10.10
CA ARG A 112 16.05 4.34 9.65
C ARG A 112 15.97 3.55 8.35
N GLN A 113 16.92 3.75 7.44
CA GLN A 113 17.00 2.99 6.19
C GLN A 113 17.26 1.51 6.49
N GLN A 114 18.15 1.20 7.42
CA GLN A 114 18.41 -0.15 7.90
C GLN A 114 17.16 -0.81 8.50
N GLU A 115 16.33 -0.07 9.25
CA GLU A 115 15.06 -0.61 9.78
C GLU A 115 14.11 -1.11 8.68
N ILE A 116 14.02 -0.37 7.57
CA ILE A 116 13.18 -0.70 6.41
C ILE A 116 13.77 -1.91 5.68
N GLU A 117 15.09 -1.92 5.46
CA GLU A 117 15.79 -3.05 4.83
C GLU A 117 15.63 -4.34 5.63
N ASP A 118 15.76 -4.28 6.95
CA ASP A 118 15.60 -5.43 7.84
C ASP A 118 14.17 -5.99 7.79
N CYS A 119 13.15 -5.12 7.71
CA CYS A 119 11.76 -5.55 7.53
C CYS A 119 11.55 -6.26 6.19
N LEU A 120 12.09 -5.70 5.11
CA LEU A 120 12.08 -6.35 3.80
C LEU A 120 12.73 -7.74 3.86
N GLN A 121 13.93 -7.83 4.46
CA GLN A 121 14.65 -9.09 4.58
C GLN A 121 13.90 -10.12 5.44
N ASN A 122 13.28 -9.71 6.54
CA ASN A 122 12.45 -10.58 7.38
C ASN A 122 11.24 -11.13 6.61
N ASN A 123 10.58 -10.30 5.81
CA ASN A 123 9.45 -10.74 4.97
C ASN A 123 9.90 -11.68 3.83
N LEU A 124 11.06 -11.43 3.23
CA LEU A 124 11.65 -12.34 2.23
C LEU A 124 11.98 -13.71 2.84
N ASN A 125 12.43 -13.75 4.09
CA ASN A 125 12.73 -14.99 4.80
C ASN A 125 11.50 -15.70 5.39
N ASN A 126 10.33 -15.06 5.42
CA ASN A 126 9.13 -15.68 5.96
C ASN A 126 8.53 -16.70 4.97
N ASN A 127 8.39 -17.96 5.40
CA ASN A 127 7.89 -19.06 4.57
C ASN A 127 6.40 -18.94 4.20
N LEU A 128 5.61 -18.16 4.93
CA LEU A 128 4.20 -17.93 4.61
C LEU A 128 4.02 -16.89 3.50
N ILE A 129 5.05 -16.08 3.23
CA ILE A 129 5.06 -15.12 2.13
C ILE A 129 5.64 -15.83 0.91
N VAL A 130 4.96 -15.80 -0.23
CA VAL A 130 5.46 -16.38 -1.48
C VAL A 130 6.19 -15.31 -2.28
N ASN A 131 5.61 -14.11 -2.37
CA ASN A 131 6.22 -12.97 -3.05
C ASN A 131 6.09 -11.72 -2.22
N VAL A 132 7.11 -10.85 -2.34
CA VAL A 132 7.09 -9.49 -1.82
C VAL A 132 7.05 -8.55 -3.01
N HIS A 133 5.88 -7.98 -3.28
CA HIS A 133 5.64 -7.03 -4.36
C HIS A 133 5.87 -5.61 -3.84
N VAL A 134 6.92 -4.97 -4.32
CA VAL A 134 7.28 -3.61 -3.94
C VAL A 134 6.89 -2.66 -5.08
N LEU A 135 5.93 -1.80 -4.78
CA LEU A 135 5.53 -0.72 -5.68
C LEU A 135 6.54 0.43 -5.54
N ILE A 136 7.17 0.80 -6.63
CA ILE A 136 8.24 1.81 -6.67
C ILE A 136 7.93 2.85 -7.74
N TYR A 137 8.26 4.12 -7.54
CA TYR A 137 8.10 5.15 -8.60
C TYR A 137 9.43 5.52 -9.27
N HIS A 138 10.50 5.58 -8.48
CA HIS A 138 11.84 5.99 -8.92
C HIS A 138 12.70 4.78 -9.28
N VAL A 139 13.39 4.85 -10.43
CA VAL A 139 14.27 3.78 -10.92
C VAL A 139 15.48 3.61 -9.99
N GLU A 140 15.91 4.67 -9.34
CA GLU A 140 16.98 4.66 -8.34
C GLU A 140 16.64 3.77 -7.14
N ILE A 141 15.35 3.66 -6.78
CA ILE A 141 14.89 2.73 -5.75
C ILE A 141 15.03 1.29 -6.24
N ALA A 142 14.69 1.03 -7.51
CA ALA A 142 14.89 -0.29 -8.11
C ALA A 142 16.36 -0.70 -8.09
N GLN A 143 17.25 0.21 -8.53
CA GLN A 143 18.70 0.04 -8.51
C GLN A 143 19.21 -0.30 -7.12
N TYR A 144 18.79 0.49 -6.14
CA TYR A 144 19.17 0.29 -4.76
C TYR A 144 18.76 -1.10 -4.27
N LEU A 145 17.48 -1.46 -4.44
CA LEU A 145 16.95 -2.77 -4.05
C LEU A 145 17.65 -3.93 -4.76
N LEU A 146 18.03 -3.77 -6.03
CA LEU A 146 18.77 -4.79 -6.80
C LEU A 146 20.21 -5.00 -6.33
N ASN A 147 20.80 -3.98 -5.70
CA ASN A 147 22.17 -4.00 -5.21
C ASN A 147 22.28 -4.33 -3.71
N LEU A 148 21.14 -4.46 -3.02
CA LEU A 148 21.11 -4.94 -1.65
C LEU A 148 21.45 -6.45 -1.61
N PRO A 149 22.27 -6.91 -0.63
CA PRO A 149 22.63 -8.31 -0.46
C PRO A 149 21.49 -9.12 0.20
N LEU A 150 20.34 -9.19 -0.48
CA LEU A 150 19.12 -9.80 0.04
C LEU A 150 19.10 -11.32 -0.14
N SER A 151 18.90 -12.05 0.97
CA SER A 151 18.59 -13.48 0.97
C SER A 151 17.15 -13.71 0.52
N ASN A 152 16.89 -14.84 -0.18
CA ASN A 152 15.59 -15.18 -0.75
C ASN A 152 15.01 -14.10 -1.70
N SER A 153 15.88 -13.32 -2.33
CA SER A 153 15.54 -12.25 -3.27
C SER A 153 14.78 -12.70 -4.51
N SER A 154 14.75 -13.99 -4.85
CA SER A 154 13.90 -14.53 -5.92
C SER A 154 12.40 -14.33 -5.66
N LYS A 155 11.99 -14.09 -4.40
CA LYS A 155 10.62 -13.74 -4.00
C LYS A 155 10.28 -12.27 -4.23
N LEU A 156 11.29 -11.40 -4.34
CA LEU A 156 11.12 -9.96 -4.51
C LEU A 156 10.63 -9.67 -5.92
N VAL A 157 9.51 -8.95 -6.03
CA VAL A 157 8.93 -8.50 -7.28
C VAL A 157 8.88 -6.97 -7.25
N LEU A 158 9.62 -6.33 -8.13
CA LEU A 158 9.65 -4.88 -8.26
C LEU A 158 8.63 -4.45 -9.33
N HIS A 159 7.71 -3.57 -8.94
CA HIS A 159 6.69 -3.01 -9.84
C HIS A 159 6.81 -1.50 -9.91
N LEU A 160 7.22 -0.99 -11.07
CA LEU A 160 7.34 0.43 -11.31
C LEU A 160 5.94 1.06 -11.46
N THR A 161 5.68 2.15 -10.75
CA THR A 161 4.48 2.99 -10.70
C THR A 161 4.75 4.30 -11.48
N ARG A 162 3.70 4.97 -11.99
CA ARG A 162 3.78 6.12 -12.92
C ARG A 162 3.84 7.42 -12.15
N MET A 163 3.45 7.32 -10.88
CA MET A 163 3.39 8.35 -9.88
C MET A 163 3.77 7.67 -8.57
N ASP A 164 4.17 8.47 -7.59
CA ASP A 164 4.39 8.03 -6.20
C ASP A 164 3.21 7.16 -5.71
N PRO A 165 3.43 5.93 -5.22
CA PRO A 165 2.34 5.02 -4.84
C PRO A 165 1.38 5.64 -3.82
N THR A 166 0.09 5.55 -4.13
CA THR A 166 -1.01 5.88 -3.23
C THR A 166 -1.55 4.61 -2.57
N VAL A 167 -2.51 4.74 -1.66
CA VAL A 167 -3.21 3.57 -1.12
C VAL A 167 -3.92 2.82 -2.24
N ARG A 168 -4.58 3.56 -3.16
CA ARG A 168 -5.19 2.98 -4.37
C ARG A 168 -4.20 2.14 -5.17
N SER A 169 -2.95 2.56 -5.31
CA SER A 169 -1.95 1.84 -6.11
C SER A 169 -1.78 0.38 -5.67
N SER A 170 -1.83 0.10 -4.37
CA SER A 170 -1.78 -1.27 -3.84
C SER A 170 -2.99 -2.12 -4.23
N PHE A 171 -4.18 -1.51 -4.27
CA PHE A 171 -5.43 -2.20 -4.60
C PHE A 171 -5.61 -2.37 -6.12
N ASP A 172 -5.28 -1.35 -6.92
CA ASP A 172 -5.22 -1.46 -8.40
C ASP A 172 -4.24 -2.58 -8.82
N TYR A 173 -3.08 -2.66 -8.15
CA TYR A 173 -2.11 -3.73 -8.38
C TYR A 173 -2.66 -5.11 -8.00
N ALA A 174 -3.28 -5.21 -6.82
CA ALA A 174 -3.86 -6.46 -6.34
C ALA A 174 -4.96 -6.99 -7.26
N GLU A 175 -5.88 -6.12 -7.70
CA GLU A 175 -6.95 -6.49 -8.63
C GLU A 175 -6.42 -7.00 -9.96
N ARG A 176 -5.39 -6.33 -10.50
CA ARG A 176 -4.86 -6.67 -11.82
C ARG A 176 -3.99 -7.93 -11.83
N TYR A 177 -3.14 -8.11 -10.82
CA TYR A 177 -2.09 -9.15 -10.87
C TYR A 177 -2.25 -10.26 -9.83
N LEU A 178 -3.08 -10.04 -8.80
CA LEU A 178 -3.22 -10.94 -7.65
C LEU A 178 -4.68 -11.38 -7.43
N PHE A 179 -5.49 -11.40 -8.49
CA PHE A 179 -6.83 -11.98 -8.44
C PHE A 179 -6.78 -13.46 -8.04
N ASP A 180 -7.72 -13.90 -7.20
CA ASP A 180 -7.77 -15.24 -6.61
C ASP A 180 -6.55 -15.60 -5.75
N LYS A 181 -5.86 -14.58 -5.21
CA LYS A 181 -4.73 -14.74 -4.28
C LYS A 181 -5.06 -14.22 -2.90
N THR A 182 -4.41 -14.81 -1.90
CA THR A 182 -4.40 -14.27 -0.54
C THR A 182 -3.31 -13.22 -0.45
N ILE A 183 -3.72 -11.99 -0.16
CA ILE A 183 -2.87 -10.81 -0.15
C ILE A 183 -2.73 -10.32 1.28
N ILE A 184 -1.57 -9.77 1.57
CA ILE A 184 -1.37 -8.93 2.73
C ILE A 184 -0.74 -7.62 2.29
N VAL A 185 -1.41 -6.51 2.53
CA VAL A 185 -0.86 -5.17 2.29
C VAL A 185 -0.22 -4.71 3.59
N MET A 186 1.05 -4.29 3.57
CA MET A 186 1.75 -3.81 4.77
C MET A 186 2.50 -2.51 4.53
N HIS A 187 2.67 -1.72 5.58
CA HIS A 187 3.70 -0.69 5.62
C HIS A 187 5.11 -1.28 5.53
N MET A 188 6.04 -0.48 4.99
CA MET A 188 7.42 -0.90 4.67
C MET A 188 8.27 -1.28 5.90
N ASP A 189 7.84 -0.83 7.08
CA ASP A 189 8.48 -1.07 8.37
C ASP A 189 7.73 -2.13 9.21
N ILE A 190 6.94 -2.98 8.55
CA ILE A 190 6.19 -4.07 9.16
C ILE A 190 6.69 -5.42 8.64
N TYR A 191 6.76 -6.41 9.52
CA TYR A 191 6.98 -7.80 9.13
C TYR A 191 6.10 -8.77 9.93
N LEU A 192 5.86 -9.95 9.35
CA LEU A 192 5.06 -11.01 9.98
C LEU A 192 5.75 -11.61 11.21
N GLY A 193 5.02 -11.68 12.32
CA GLY A 193 5.38 -12.42 13.52
C GLY A 193 4.69 -13.79 13.60
N PRO A 194 4.53 -14.35 14.81
CA PRO A 194 3.84 -15.62 15.06
C PRO A 194 2.31 -15.56 14.81
N GLY A 195 1.69 -16.76 14.77
CA GLY A 195 0.23 -16.93 14.83
C GLY A 195 -0.51 -17.10 13.50
N TRP A 196 0.20 -17.05 12.38
CA TRP A 196 -0.39 -17.05 11.03
C TRP A 196 -0.69 -18.43 10.44
N TYR A 197 -0.52 -19.50 11.23
CA TYR A 197 -0.73 -20.87 10.76
C TYR A 197 -2.20 -21.12 10.39
N ASN A 198 -2.46 -21.79 9.26
CA ASN A 198 -3.80 -22.09 8.71
C ASN A 198 -4.70 -20.90 8.36
N ILE A 199 -4.26 -19.65 8.53
CA ILE A 199 -5.09 -18.45 8.31
C ILE A 199 -5.50 -18.28 6.85
N ILE A 200 -4.63 -18.66 5.91
CA ILE A 200 -4.87 -18.53 4.46
C ILE A 200 -6.14 -19.29 4.04
N GLN A 201 -6.34 -20.51 4.55
CA GLN A 201 -7.51 -21.32 4.22
C GLN A 201 -8.83 -20.68 4.69
N HIS A 202 -8.79 -19.96 5.80
CA HIS A 202 -9.95 -19.22 6.31
C HIS A 202 -10.24 -17.99 5.47
N LEU A 203 -9.20 -17.19 5.14
CA LEU A 203 -9.34 -16.04 4.25
C LEU A 203 -9.88 -16.46 2.87
N GLN A 204 -9.44 -17.60 2.34
CA GLN A 204 -9.94 -18.16 1.08
C GLN A 204 -11.42 -18.57 1.12
N LYS A 205 -11.98 -18.90 2.28
CA LYS A 205 -13.38 -19.41 2.39
C LYS A 205 -14.39 -18.36 2.81
N SER A 206 -13.93 -17.21 3.29
CA SER A 206 -14.77 -16.20 3.93
C SER A 206 -14.53 -14.80 3.35
N SER A 207 -15.50 -13.91 3.49
CA SER A 207 -15.32 -12.48 3.19
C SER A 207 -14.80 -11.75 4.43
N ILE A 208 -13.58 -12.10 4.85
CA ILE A 208 -12.91 -11.52 6.02
C ILE A 208 -11.70 -10.69 5.57
N MET A 209 -11.54 -9.53 6.20
CA MET A 209 -10.29 -8.77 6.17
C MET A 209 -9.75 -8.67 7.59
N TYR A 210 -8.51 -9.05 7.80
CA TYR A 210 -7.80 -8.70 9.03
C TYR A 210 -7.16 -7.34 8.87
N ALA A 211 -7.63 -6.35 9.63
CA ALA A 211 -6.97 -5.05 9.78
C ALA A 211 -6.19 -5.08 11.08
N LEU A 212 -4.87 -5.16 10.99
CA LEU A 212 -4.01 -5.51 12.12
C LEU A 212 -3.28 -4.31 12.70
N THR A 213 -3.37 -4.20 14.02
CA THR A 213 -2.55 -3.31 14.82
C THR A 213 -1.21 -3.96 15.14
N ARG A 214 -0.14 -3.18 15.00
CA ARG A 214 1.26 -3.57 15.22
C ARG A 214 1.62 -3.95 16.66
N HIS A 215 2.62 -4.81 16.82
CA HIS A 215 3.40 -4.98 18.06
C HIS A 215 4.73 -4.25 17.94
N SER A 216 5.20 -3.69 19.05
CA SER A 216 6.58 -3.19 19.09
C SER A 216 7.56 -4.35 19.18
N ILE A 217 8.65 -4.27 18.42
CA ILE A 217 9.77 -5.23 18.53
C ILE A 217 10.65 -5.00 19.76
N SER A 218 10.52 -3.83 20.38
CA SER A 218 11.39 -3.36 21.45
C SER A 218 10.56 -3.08 22.69
N ASN A 219 11.13 -3.39 23.85
CA ASN A 219 10.63 -2.90 25.14
C ASN A 219 11.31 -1.59 25.55
N ASN A 220 12.23 -1.07 24.71
CA ASN A 220 12.90 0.19 24.97
C ASN A 220 11.99 1.36 24.60
N GLU A 221 11.58 2.13 25.60
CA GLU A 221 10.74 3.34 25.44
C GLU A 221 11.36 4.37 24.47
N SER A 222 12.68 4.33 24.24
CA SER A 222 13.34 5.19 23.26
C SER A 222 12.99 4.85 21.80
N CYS A 223 12.43 3.66 21.57
CA CYS A 223 11.95 3.23 20.26
C CYS A 223 10.55 3.80 20.01
N ASP A 224 10.40 4.65 18.99
CA ASP A 224 9.13 5.31 18.69
C ASP A 224 7.96 4.34 18.44
N ALA A 225 8.22 3.15 17.90
CA ALA A 225 7.25 2.07 17.73
C ALA A 225 6.61 1.58 19.05
N THR A 226 7.22 1.84 20.21
CA THR A 226 6.65 1.47 21.52
C THR A 226 5.55 2.40 22.00
N ASN A 227 5.53 3.65 21.51
CA ASN A 227 4.84 4.72 22.21
C ASN A 227 3.36 4.89 21.80
N TYR A 228 2.95 4.44 20.60
CA TYR A 228 1.59 4.69 20.09
C TYR A 228 1.04 3.60 19.18
N GLY A 229 -0.22 3.23 19.43
CA GLY A 229 -1.00 2.38 18.53
C GLY A 229 -0.47 0.95 18.44
N THR A 230 -0.08 0.37 19.57
CA THR A 230 0.39 -1.01 19.66
C THR A 230 -0.72 -1.96 20.10
N CYS A 231 -0.52 -3.25 19.85
CA CYS A 231 -1.37 -4.35 20.30
C CYS A 231 -0.68 -5.19 21.40
N ASN A 232 0.23 -4.56 22.15
CA ASN A 232 0.90 -5.20 23.29
C ASN A 232 -0.14 -5.58 24.38
N VAL A 233 0.27 -6.44 25.31
CA VAL A 233 -0.53 -6.73 26.51
C VAL A 233 -0.86 -5.40 27.21
N ASP A 234 -2.12 -5.23 27.62
CA ASP A 234 -2.67 -4.01 28.26
C ASP A 234 -2.82 -2.75 27.39
N SER A 235 -2.47 -2.80 26.10
CA SER A 235 -2.73 -1.69 25.18
C SER A 235 -4.24 -1.46 24.94
N SER A 236 -4.61 -0.19 24.76
CA SER A 236 -5.97 0.21 24.36
C SER A 236 -6.04 0.47 22.86
N TYR A 237 -7.15 0.08 22.24
CA TYR A 237 -7.38 0.33 20.81
C TYR A 237 -7.56 1.82 20.53
N ILE A 238 -6.74 2.37 19.62
CA ILE A 238 -6.80 3.80 19.22
C ILE A 238 -7.11 4.03 17.73
N GLY A 239 -7.38 2.98 16.96
CA GLY A 239 -7.71 3.13 15.54
C GLY A 239 -6.56 2.98 14.55
N SER A 240 -5.35 2.63 15.00
CA SER A 240 -4.14 2.48 14.16
C SER A 240 -3.99 1.06 13.62
N HIS A 241 -3.68 0.93 12.34
CA HIS A 241 -3.48 -0.35 11.65
C HIS A 241 -2.39 -0.20 10.59
N ASP A 242 -1.55 -1.22 10.42
CA ASP A 242 -0.40 -1.18 9.49
C ASP A 242 -0.35 -2.37 8.53
N ALA A 243 -1.24 -3.36 8.70
CA ALA A 243 -1.36 -4.48 7.78
C ALA A 243 -2.83 -4.86 7.53
N PHE A 244 -3.12 -5.27 6.29
CA PHE A 244 -4.45 -5.69 5.84
C PHE A 244 -4.34 -7.01 5.08
N ALA A 245 -4.85 -8.09 5.68
CA ALA A 245 -4.82 -9.42 5.07
C ALA A 245 -6.22 -9.84 4.63
N PHE A 246 -6.36 -10.23 3.36
CA PHE A 246 -7.62 -10.68 2.79
C PHE A 246 -7.36 -11.56 1.57
N HIS A 247 -8.38 -12.25 1.09
CA HIS A 247 -8.32 -12.98 -0.16
C HIS A 247 -9.12 -12.24 -1.24
N MET A 248 -8.49 -12.00 -2.38
CA MET A 248 -9.04 -11.18 -3.46
C MET A 248 -9.92 -12.03 -4.38
N LYS A 249 -11.24 -11.88 -4.27
CA LYS A 249 -12.22 -12.63 -5.07
C LYS A 249 -13.10 -11.79 -5.98
N LYS A 250 -13.05 -10.48 -5.81
CA LYS A 250 -13.92 -9.55 -6.51
C LYS A 250 -13.25 -8.20 -6.64
N ASP A 251 -13.58 -7.51 -7.71
CA ASP A 251 -13.06 -6.18 -8.01
C ASP A 251 -13.46 -5.19 -6.91
N PHE A 252 -12.61 -4.20 -6.70
CA PHE A 252 -12.89 -3.11 -5.77
C PHE A 252 -13.93 -2.17 -6.36
N SER A 253 -14.85 -1.67 -5.53
CA SER A 253 -15.83 -0.68 -6.01
C SER A 253 -15.12 0.59 -6.52
N ASN A 254 -15.63 1.18 -7.61
CA ASN A 254 -15.11 2.43 -8.15
C ASN A 254 -15.02 3.55 -7.10
N ASP A 255 -15.99 3.64 -6.19
CA ASP A 255 -16.01 4.63 -5.11
C ASP A 255 -14.83 4.44 -4.14
N MET A 256 -14.50 3.18 -3.81
CA MET A 256 -13.32 2.86 -2.99
C MET A 256 -12.04 3.28 -3.72
N LEU A 257 -11.87 2.90 -4.98
CA LEU A 257 -10.67 3.26 -5.75
C LEU A 257 -10.55 4.77 -5.96
N TYR A 258 -11.66 5.48 -6.12
CA TYR A 258 -11.69 6.94 -6.22
C TYR A 258 -11.17 7.58 -4.94
N ASP A 259 -11.72 7.20 -3.79
CA ASP A 259 -11.34 7.74 -2.48
C ASP A 259 -9.89 7.44 -2.11
N LEU A 260 -9.47 6.18 -2.25
CA LEU A 260 -8.09 5.75 -1.94
C LEU A 260 -7.05 6.41 -2.86
N GLY A 261 -7.48 6.99 -3.99
CA GLY A 261 -6.65 7.76 -4.91
C GLY A 261 -6.47 9.23 -4.51
N GLN A 262 -7.23 9.74 -3.54
CA GLN A 262 -7.18 11.16 -3.14
C GLN A 262 -6.04 11.48 -2.14
N PHE A 263 -5.33 10.46 -1.66
CA PHE A 263 -4.31 10.63 -0.62
C PHE A 263 -3.19 9.60 -0.74
N LYS A 264 -2.03 9.93 -0.15
CA LYS A 264 -0.86 9.06 -0.10
C LYS A 264 -0.96 8.11 1.10
N SER A 265 -0.27 6.96 1.04
CA SER A 265 -0.22 5.99 2.14
C SER A 265 0.38 6.53 3.45
N ILE A 266 1.16 7.61 3.37
CA ILE A 266 1.71 8.32 4.55
C ILE A 266 0.65 9.09 5.35
N ASN A 267 -0.53 9.35 4.76
CA ASN A 267 -1.57 10.17 5.37
C ASN A 267 -2.33 9.40 6.46
N GLU A 268 -2.61 10.09 7.57
CA GLU A 268 -3.22 9.48 8.75
C GLU A 268 -4.71 9.20 8.52
N GLY A 269 -5.21 8.08 9.04
CA GLY A 269 -6.60 7.68 8.84
C GLY A 269 -6.88 7.08 7.47
N SER A 270 -5.87 6.93 6.62
CA SER A 270 -6.01 6.19 5.36
C SER A 270 -6.45 4.74 5.63
N GLU A 271 -5.94 4.14 6.71
CA GLU A 271 -6.37 2.85 7.26
C GLU A 271 -7.85 2.83 7.62
N ASN A 272 -8.38 3.93 8.17
CA ASN A 272 -9.78 4.00 8.58
C ASN A 272 -10.72 4.12 7.38
N VAL A 273 -10.32 4.86 6.33
CA VAL A 273 -11.06 4.92 5.06
C VAL A 273 -11.13 3.53 4.42
N LEU A 274 -10.00 2.81 4.42
CA LEU A 274 -9.93 1.45 3.89
C LEU A 274 -10.87 0.50 4.62
N ILE A 275 -10.83 0.48 5.96
CA ILE A 275 -11.73 -0.36 6.78
C ILE A 275 -13.19 0.01 6.50
N TRP A 276 -13.51 1.30 6.39
CA TRP A 276 -14.87 1.75 6.09
C TRP A 276 -15.39 1.17 4.78
N HIS A 277 -14.58 1.20 3.71
CA HIS A 277 -14.96 0.64 2.41
C HIS A 277 -15.11 -0.87 2.44
N PHE A 278 -14.23 -1.59 3.13
CA PHE A 278 -14.35 -3.03 3.26
C PHE A 278 -15.67 -3.44 3.95
N ILE A 279 -16.07 -2.70 4.99
CA ILE A 279 -17.35 -2.94 5.69
C ILE A 279 -18.54 -2.53 4.81
N ASN A 280 -18.59 -1.27 4.37
CA ASN A 280 -19.80 -0.66 3.83
C ASN A 280 -20.00 -0.86 2.32
N SER A 281 -18.90 -0.90 1.55
CA SER A 281 -18.97 -1.03 0.09
C SER A 281 -18.72 -2.48 -0.35
N MET A 282 -17.93 -3.23 0.41
CA MET A 282 -17.51 -4.57 0.03
C MET A 282 -18.16 -5.68 0.88
N ASN A 283 -18.94 -5.38 1.92
CA ASN A 283 -19.61 -6.39 2.75
C ASN A 283 -18.62 -7.44 3.34
N TYR A 284 -17.41 -7.01 3.69
CA TYR A 284 -16.46 -7.84 4.43
C TYR A 284 -16.72 -7.72 5.93
N THR A 285 -16.51 -8.82 6.65
CA THR A 285 -16.29 -8.75 8.09
C THR A 285 -14.84 -8.32 8.33
N VAL A 286 -14.65 -7.19 9.03
CA VAL A 286 -13.30 -6.71 9.36
C VAL A 286 -12.99 -7.03 10.81
N LEU A 287 -11.89 -7.76 11.04
CA LEU A 287 -11.44 -8.19 12.36
C LEU A 287 -10.02 -7.70 12.64
N ASN A 288 -9.69 -7.49 13.92
CA ASN A 288 -8.33 -7.17 14.34
C ASN A 288 -7.86 -8.14 15.42
N PRO A 289 -7.51 -9.39 15.04
CA PRO A 289 -6.99 -10.39 15.96
C PRO A 289 -5.50 -10.21 16.23
N CYS A 290 -5.02 -8.98 16.42
CA CYS A 290 -3.59 -8.68 16.50
C CYS A 290 -2.84 -9.36 17.65
N ARG A 291 -3.53 -9.80 18.71
CA ARG A 291 -2.92 -10.58 19.80
C ARG A 291 -2.63 -12.02 19.39
N THR A 292 -3.40 -12.54 18.44
CA THR A 292 -3.19 -13.87 17.85
C THR A 292 -2.30 -13.77 16.61
N LEU A 293 -2.62 -12.86 15.69
CA LEU A 293 -1.92 -12.65 14.42
C LEU A 293 -0.93 -11.49 14.58
N VAL A 294 0.28 -11.84 15.00
CA VAL A 294 1.29 -10.83 15.34
C VAL A 294 1.92 -10.27 14.06
N ILE A 295 1.96 -8.94 13.98
CA ILE A 295 2.85 -8.21 13.08
C ILE A 295 3.75 -7.31 13.93
N TYR A 296 4.98 -7.15 13.50
CA TYR A 296 5.97 -6.36 14.20
C TYR A 296 6.24 -5.05 13.47
N HIS A 297 6.36 -3.95 14.20
CA HIS A 297 6.71 -2.64 13.67
C HIS A 297 8.11 -2.24 14.08
N LYS A 298 8.98 -2.05 13.08
CA LYS A 298 10.36 -1.62 13.27
C LYS A 298 10.50 -0.15 12.87
N HIS A 299 10.17 0.72 13.81
CA HIS A 299 10.22 2.17 13.66
C HIS A 299 10.73 2.79 14.96
N CYS A 300 11.98 2.52 15.32
CA CYS A 300 12.56 3.12 16.51
C CYS A 300 13.06 4.53 16.22
N ILE A 301 13.52 4.79 14.99
CA ILE A 301 13.97 6.12 14.57
C ILE A 301 12.73 6.92 14.09
N PRO A 302 12.26 7.96 14.81
CA PRO A 302 10.99 8.66 14.54
C PRO A 302 11.09 9.65 13.37
N ILE A 303 11.58 9.19 12.21
CA ILE A 303 11.63 9.99 11.00
C ILE A 303 10.31 9.86 10.27
N ARG A 304 9.63 10.99 10.08
CA ARG A 304 8.34 11.08 9.40
C ARG A 304 8.35 12.22 8.39
N THR A 305 7.51 12.11 7.38
CA THR A 305 7.26 13.21 6.44
C THR A 305 6.38 14.29 7.05
N ILE A 306 6.60 15.56 6.69
CA ILE A 306 5.74 16.70 7.07
C ILE A 306 4.42 16.75 6.29
N GLU A 307 4.29 15.98 5.21
CA GLU A 307 3.10 15.96 4.35
C GLU A 307 1.92 15.20 4.95
N ARG A 308 2.04 14.69 6.18
CA ARG A 308 1.00 13.88 6.82
C ARG A 308 -0.20 14.76 7.16
N LYS A 309 -1.33 14.47 6.54
CA LYS A 309 -2.65 15.01 6.86
C LYS A 309 -3.59 13.88 7.27
N ARG A 310 -4.55 14.17 8.15
CA ARG A 310 -5.65 13.27 8.51
C ARG A 310 -6.70 13.29 7.38
N VAL A 311 -7.10 12.13 6.86
CA VAL A 311 -7.97 12.05 5.66
C VAL A 311 -9.36 11.48 5.90
N ASP A 312 -9.52 10.52 6.82
CA ASP A 312 -10.80 9.87 7.12
C ASP A 312 -11.89 10.85 7.56
N ARG A 313 -11.53 11.80 8.42
CA ARG A 313 -12.44 12.84 8.93
C ARG A 313 -12.93 13.75 7.81
N ASN A 314 -12.07 14.10 6.86
CA ASN A 314 -12.41 14.98 5.75
C ASN A 314 -13.34 14.30 4.75
N LEU A 315 -13.20 12.98 4.58
CA LEU A 315 -14.06 12.18 3.73
C LEU A 315 -15.35 11.71 4.42
N GLY A 316 -15.48 11.89 5.73
CA GLY A 316 -16.59 11.36 6.52
C GLY A 316 -16.63 9.82 6.55
N LYS A 317 -15.50 9.16 6.31
CA LYS A 317 -15.38 7.71 6.16
C LYS A 317 -14.36 7.15 7.15
N THR A 318 -14.83 6.88 8.36
CA THR A 318 -14.00 6.34 9.45
C THR A 318 -14.47 4.93 9.81
N GLY A 319 -13.70 3.92 9.39
CA GLY A 319 -13.87 2.53 9.79
C GLY A 319 -13.03 2.18 11.01
N ARG A 320 -13.55 1.28 11.85
CA ARG A 320 -12.86 0.77 13.04
C ARG A 320 -12.84 -0.75 13.03
N ALA A 321 -11.77 -1.30 13.57
CA ALA A 321 -11.60 -2.73 13.83
C ALA A 321 -10.92 -2.86 15.21
N PRO A 322 -11.70 -2.80 16.31
CA PRO A 322 -11.17 -2.97 17.66
C PRO A 322 -10.54 -4.35 17.84
N PHE A 323 -9.65 -4.46 18.83
CA PHE A 323 -9.03 -5.73 19.19
C PHE A 323 -10.08 -6.80 19.45
N THR A 324 -9.83 -8.01 18.96
CA THR A 324 -10.73 -9.16 19.14
C THR A 324 -9.93 -10.44 19.22
N GLU A 325 -10.45 -11.45 19.91
CA GLU A 325 -9.89 -12.81 19.87
C GLU A 325 -10.53 -13.65 18.74
N LYS A 326 -11.52 -13.08 18.04
CA LYS A 326 -12.22 -13.74 16.94
C LYS A 326 -11.34 -13.78 15.69
N LEU A 327 -11.15 -14.97 15.14
CA LEU A 327 -10.48 -15.17 13.84
C LEU A 327 -11.47 -15.32 12.68
N TYR A 328 -12.67 -15.87 12.88
CA TYR A 328 -13.64 -16.14 11.80
C TYR A 328 -15.08 -15.93 12.26
#